data_AF-A0A1D6LIQ2-F1
#
_entry.id   AF-A0A1D6LIQ2-F1
#
_cell.length_a   1.000
_cell.length_b   1.000
_cell.length_c   1.000
_cell.angle_alpha   90.00
_cell.angle_beta   90.00
_cell.angle_gamma   90.00
#
_symmetry.space_group_name_H-M   'P 1'
#
loop_
_entity.id
_entity.type
_entity.pdbx_description
1 polymer ?
#
loop_
_entity_poly.entity_id
_entity_poly.type
_entity_poly.pdbx_seq_one_letter_code
_entity_poly.pdbx_strand_id
1 'polypeptide(L)'
;MGGSLSTGGVRSSSMGGAVEHLIVSHPFSLMDMLIFKAVEEQIKKRVENKARIFEQNATDSECKVDPKVLSKLYDQWVMPQTKDVEVEYLLCFLD
;
A
#
# COMPACT_ATOMS: atom_id res chain seq x y z
N MET A 1 15.36 -20.27 56.00
CA MET A 1 15.41 -20.65 54.57
C MET A 1 14.56 -19.63 53.81
N GLY A 2 15.16 -18.50 53.44
CA GLY A 2 14.48 -17.44 52.68
C GLY A 2 14.57 -17.74 51.19
N GLY A 3 13.42 -17.84 50.53
CA GLY A 3 13.35 -17.96 49.09
C GLY A 3 13.41 -16.58 48.43
N SER A 4 14.48 -16.31 47.69
CA SER A 4 14.55 -15.15 46.80
C SER A 4 13.98 -15.53 45.44
N LEU A 5 12.78 -15.04 45.14
CA LEU A 5 12.19 -15.01 43.81
C LEU A 5 12.89 -13.91 42.99
N SER A 6 13.87 -14.31 42.18
CA SER A 6 14.44 -13.46 41.14
C SER A 6 13.46 -13.41 39.98
N THR A 7 12.61 -12.38 39.95
CA THR A 7 11.72 -12.11 38.82
C THR A 7 12.56 -11.68 37.62
N GLY A 8 12.53 -12.51 36.57
CA GLY A 8 13.17 -12.24 35.30
C GLY A 8 12.63 -10.96 34.65
N GLY A 9 13.51 -9.98 34.47
CA GLY A 9 13.29 -8.85 33.58
C GLY A 9 13.44 -9.29 32.14
N VAL A 10 12.35 -9.67 31.50
CA VAL A 10 12.28 -9.84 30.04
C VAL A 10 12.41 -8.45 29.43
N ARG A 11 13.60 -8.10 28.93
CA ARG A 11 13.80 -6.90 28.10
C ARG A 11 13.10 -7.17 26.77
N SER A 12 11.82 -6.80 26.67
CA SER A 12 11.10 -6.83 25.39
C SER A 12 11.79 -5.86 24.43
N SER A 13 12.18 -6.40 23.27
CA SER A 13 12.91 -5.75 22.21
C SER A 13 12.34 -4.38 21.84
N SER A 14 13.12 -3.33 22.11
CA SER A 14 12.91 -1.92 21.72
C SER A 14 13.10 -1.68 20.21
N MET A 15 12.68 -2.63 19.38
CA MET A 15 12.80 -2.51 17.93
C MET A 15 11.62 -1.71 17.36
N GLY A 16 10.42 -1.85 17.96
CA GLY A 16 9.20 -1.12 17.57
C GLY A 16 9.29 0.40 17.73
N GLY A 17 9.79 0.88 18.88
CA GLY A 17 9.88 2.32 19.14
C GLY A 17 10.88 3.06 18.22
N ALA A 18 11.91 2.37 17.72
CA ALA A 18 12.83 2.95 16.75
C ALA A 18 12.19 3.09 15.35
N VAL A 19 11.29 2.17 14.97
CA VAL A 19 10.58 2.25 13.69
C VAL A 19 9.52 3.34 13.72
N GLU A 20 8.75 3.44 14.81
CA GLU A 20 7.73 4.48 14.99
C GLU A 20 8.35 5.89 14.89
N HIS A 21 9.46 6.12 15.59
CA HIS A 21 10.14 7.42 15.59
C HIS A 21 10.73 7.80 14.22
N LEU A 22 11.18 6.80 13.45
CA LEU A 22 11.73 6.99 12.10
C LEU A 22 10.62 7.31 11.09
N ILE A 23 9.46 6.66 11.23
CA ILE A 23 8.27 6.85 10.40
C ILE A 23 7.65 8.24 10.63
N VAL A 24 7.46 8.63 11.89
CA VAL A 24 6.87 9.94 12.25
C VAL A 24 7.75 11.12 11.80
N SER A 25 9.07 10.94 11.77
CA SER A 25 9.99 12.02 11.39
C SER A 25 10.17 12.21 9.87
N HIS A 26 9.78 11.24 9.03
CA HIS A 26 10.10 11.25 7.59
C HIS A 26 8.95 10.71 6.72
N PRO A 27 8.01 11.56 6.26
CA PRO A 27 6.89 11.13 5.41
C PRO A 27 7.34 10.49 4.08
N PHE A 28 8.51 10.89 3.56
CA PHE A 28 9.11 10.28 2.36
C PHE A 28 9.45 8.79 2.54
N SER A 29 9.87 8.38 3.74
CA SER A 29 10.17 6.98 4.03
C SER A 29 8.92 6.10 4.05
N LEU A 30 7.76 6.69 4.39
CA LEU A 30 6.50 5.98 4.42
C LEU A 30 5.95 5.81 2.99
N MET A 31 6.08 6.84 2.15
CA MET A 31 5.71 6.75 0.74
C MET A 31 6.53 5.67 0.01
N ASP A 32 7.84 5.60 0.23
CA ASP A 32 8.69 4.56 -0.35
C ASP A 32 8.32 3.15 0.12
N MET A 33 7.86 3.01 1.37
CA MET A 33 7.40 1.73 1.92
C MET A 33 6.09 1.25 1.29
N LEU A 34 5.23 2.17 0.86
CA LEU A 34 3.95 1.87 0.20
C LEU A 34 4.11 1.54 -1.29
N ILE A 35 5.30 1.74 -1.88
CA ILE A 35 5.57 1.42 -3.28
C ILE A 35 5.98 -0.06 -3.43
N PHE A 36 4.97 -0.91 -3.62
CA PHE A 36 5.18 -2.33 -3.94
C PHE A 36 5.15 -2.57 -5.45
N LYS A 37 6.27 -2.37 -6.15
CA LYS A 37 6.37 -2.46 -7.62
C LYS A 37 5.76 -3.73 -8.24
N ALA A 38 5.97 -4.88 -7.60
CA ALA A 38 5.39 -6.15 -8.07
C ALA A 38 3.85 -6.15 -8.03
N VAL A 39 3.27 -5.50 -7.02
CA VAL A 39 1.81 -5.37 -6.86
C VAL A 39 1.25 -4.34 -7.85
N GLU A 40 1.94 -3.21 -8.04
CA GLU A 40 1.54 -2.18 -9.03
C GLU A 40 1.44 -2.79 -10.43
N GLU A 41 2.41 -3.60 -10.83
CA GLU A 41 2.41 -4.28 -12.14
C GLU A 41 1.31 -5.34 -12.26
N GLN A 42 0.99 -6.06 -11.18
CA GLN A 42 -0.15 -6.99 -11.18
C GLN A 42 -1.49 -6.25 -11.29
N ILE A 43 -1.64 -5.10 -10.64
CA ILE A 43 -2.85 -4.27 -10.70
C ILE A 43 -3.06 -3.77 -12.14
N LYS A 44 -2.03 -3.23 -12.79
CA LYS A 44 -2.11 -2.78 -14.20
C LYS A 44 -2.62 -3.89 -15.12
N LYS A 45 -2.01 -5.09 -15.04
CA LYS A 45 -2.42 -6.26 -15.81
C LYS A 45 -3.86 -6.69 -15.51
N ARG A 46 -4.27 -6.62 -14.24
CA ARG A 46 -5.64 -6.97 -13.82
C ARG A 46 -6.67 -5.95 -14.32
N VAL A 47 -6.35 -4.66 -14.30
CA VAL A 47 -7.23 -3.59 -14.80
C VAL A 47 -7.44 -3.74 -16.30
N GLU A 48 -6.36 -3.95 -17.06
CA GLU A 48 -6.44 -4.20 -18.50
C GLU A 48 -7.28 -5.45 -18.82
N ASN A 49 -7.02 -6.56 -18.13
CA ASN A 49 -7.76 -7.80 -18.38
C ASN A 49 -9.24 -7.68 -18.00
N LYS A 50 -9.57 -6.97 -16.91
CA LYS A 50 -10.96 -6.68 -16.55
C LYS A 50 -11.64 -5.83 -17.62
N ALA A 51 -11.00 -4.75 -18.09
CA ALA A 51 -11.56 -3.92 -19.16
C ALA A 51 -11.88 -4.76 -20.40
N ARG A 52 -10.95 -5.62 -20.83
CA ARG A 52 -11.15 -6.51 -21.98
C ARG A 52 -12.36 -7.46 -21.78
N ILE A 53 -12.50 -8.06 -20.60
CA ILE A 53 -13.61 -8.97 -20.30
C ILE A 53 -14.95 -8.23 -20.27
N PHE A 54 -15.00 -7.04 -19.66
CA PHE A 54 -16.22 -6.25 -19.56
C PHE A 54 -16.69 -5.77 -20.93
N GLU A 55 -15.76 -5.42 -21.83
CA GLU A 55 -16.10 -5.02 -23.20
C GLU A 55 -16.51 -6.21 -24.08
N GLN A 56 -15.88 -7.38 -23.93
CA GLN A 56 -16.28 -8.59 -24.66
C GLN A 56 -17.68 -9.09 -24.30
N ASN A 57 -18.15 -8.79 -23.09
CA ASN A 57 -19.50 -9.15 -22.63
C ASN A 57 -20.57 -8.12 -23.01
N ALA A 58 -20.18 -6.96 -23.56
CA ALA A 58 -21.11 -6.03 -24.16
C ALA A 58 -21.44 -6.56 -25.56
N THR A 59 -22.71 -6.91 -25.81
CA THR A 59 -23.19 -7.38 -27.12
C THR A 59 -23.03 -6.38 -28.27
N ASP A 60 -22.57 -5.17 -27.97
CA ASP A 60 -22.27 -4.14 -28.95
C ASP A 60 -20.78 -4.23 -29.32
N SER A 61 -20.51 -4.56 -30.58
CA SER A 61 -19.22 -4.93 -31.18
C SER A 61 -18.12 -3.85 -31.17
N GLU A 62 -18.22 -2.83 -30.32
CA GLU A 62 -17.28 -1.72 -30.22
C GLU A 62 -16.83 -1.53 -28.76
N CYS A 63 -15.57 -1.84 -28.49
CA CYS A 63 -14.88 -1.43 -27.26
C CYS A 63 -14.97 0.10 -27.15
N LYS A 64 -15.77 0.62 -26.23
CA LYS A 64 -15.91 2.07 -25.99
C LYS A 64 -14.65 2.67 -25.35
N VAL A 65 -13.81 1.84 -24.71
CA VAL A 65 -12.66 2.28 -23.92
C VAL A 65 -11.48 1.34 -24.15
N ASP A 66 -10.40 1.85 -24.76
CA ASP A 66 -9.17 1.05 -24.90
C ASP A 66 -8.66 0.55 -23.52
N PRO A 67 -8.56 -0.77 -23.29
CA PRO A 67 -8.05 -1.35 -22.04
C PRO A 67 -6.67 -0.82 -21.63
N LYS A 68 -5.82 -0.47 -22.61
CA LYS A 68 -4.48 0.08 -22.35
C LYS A 68 -4.55 1.51 -21.81
N VAL A 69 -5.51 2.31 -22.31
CA VAL A 69 -5.75 3.66 -21.81
C VAL A 69 -6.24 3.61 -20.36
N LEU A 70 -7.11 2.66 -20.02
CA LEU A 70 -7.58 2.47 -18.64
C LEU A 70 -6.44 2.04 -17.70
N SER A 71 -5.59 1.13 -18.13
CA SER A 71 -4.41 0.71 -17.37
C SER A 71 -3.46 1.88 -17.08
N LYS A 72 -3.20 2.72 -18.10
CA LYS A 72 -2.38 3.94 -17.96
C LYS A 72 -3.02 4.99 -17.06
N LEU A 73 -4.33 5.19 -17.16
CA LEU A 73 -5.07 6.08 -16.26
C LEU A 73 -4.91 5.64 -14.81
N TYR A 74 -5.02 4.33 -14.56
CA TYR A 74 -4.87 3.79 -13.21
C TYR A 74 -3.46 4.01 -12.66
N ASP A 75 -2.43 3.79 -13.48
CA ASP A 75 -1.02 4.00 -13.11
C ASP A 75 -0.69 5.46 -12.82
N GLN A 76 -1.19 6.39 -13.63
CA GLN A 76 -0.79 7.80 -13.57
C GLN A 76 -1.62 8.64 -12.60
N TRP A 77 -2.87 8.24 -12.33
CA TRP A 77 -3.82 9.09 -11.58
C TRP A 77 -4.39 8.39 -10.36
N VAL A 78 -5.00 7.22 -10.54
CA VAL A 78 -5.71 6.55 -9.43
C VAL A 78 -4.72 6.06 -8.37
N MET A 79 -3.68 5.34 -8.79
CA MET A 79 -2.75 4.70 -7.88
C MET A 79 -1.86 5.67 -7.08
N PRO A 80 -1.41 6.81 -7.65
CA PRO A 80 -0.73 7.85 -6.88
C PRO A 80 -1.66 8.53 -5.87
N GLN A 81 -2.87 8.92 -6.28
CA GLN A 81 -3.82 9.59 -5.39
C GLN A 81 -4.23 8.71 -4.20
N THR A 82 -4.41 7.40 -4.41
CA THR A 82 -4.72 6.49 -3.30
C THR A 82 -3.57 6.38 -2.30
N LYS A 83 -2.32 6.44 -2.76
CA LYS A 83 -1.14 6.42 -1.88
C LYS A 83 -1.02 7.71 -1.08
N ASP A 84 -1.31 8.86 -1.68
CA ASP A 84 -1.29 10.14 -0.97
C ASP A 84 -2.25 10.13 0.23
N VAL A 85 -3.46 9.59 0.04
CA VAL A 85 -4.46 9.45 1.11
C VAL A 85 -4.03 8.41 2.16
N GLU A 86 -3.42 7.29 1.75
CA GLU A 86 -2.88 6.28 2.68
C GLU A 86 -1.76 6.85 3.55
N VAL A 87 -0.86 7.66 2.97
CA VAL A 87 0.20 8.36 3.71
C VAL A 87 -0.42 9.31 4.72
N GLU A 88 -1.39 10.13 4.30
CA GLU A 88 -2.07 11.09 5.18
C GLU A 88 -2.78 10.39 6.35
N TYR A 89 -3.47 9.28 6.06
CA TYR A 89 -4.13 8.48 7.10
C TYR A 89 -3.11 7.89 8.09
N LEU A 90 -1.99 7.36 7.61
CA LEU A 90 -0.97 6.76 8.46
C LEU A 90 -0.23 7.80 9.30
N LEU A 91 -0.02 9.01 8.78
CA LEU A 91 0.54 10.13 9.55
C LEU A 91 -0.44 10.58 10.65
N CYS A 92 -1.71 10.78 10.31
CA CYS A 92 -2.74 11.17 11.28
C CYS A 92 -3.00 10.10 12.36
N PHE A 93 -2.69 8.83 12.07
CA PHE A 93 -2.80 7.74 13.05
C PHE A 93 -1.65 7.71 14.05
N LEU A 94 -0.48 8.24 13.68
CA LEU A 94 0.75 8.21 14.49
C LEU A 94 1.03 9.53 15.23
N ASP A 95 0.27 10.59 14.93
CA ASP A 95 0.17 11.82 15.73
C ASP A 95 -0.57 11.59 17.06
#